data_AF-A0A148NAX2-F1
#
_entry.id   AF-A0A148NAX2-F1
#
_cell.length_a   1.000
_cell.length_b   1.000
_cell.length_c   1.000
_cell.angle_alpha   90.00
_cell.angle_beta   90.00
_cell.angle_gamma   90.00
#
_symmetry.space_group_name_H-M   'P 1'
#
loop_
_entity.id
_entity.type
_entity.pdbx_description
1 polymer ?
#
loop_
_entity_poly.entity_id
_entity_poly.type
_entity_poly.pdbx_seq_one_letter_code
_entity_poly.pdbx_strand_id
1 'polypeptide(L)'
;MAFAAYLHDLGKLAERARIGEAMERDAQGNSVAERNKQLYCPSWDGRHTHVHAAYTAIAIDLIEKYLPPLKGVEVTPFTAWKEQGTDDSLINAAAMHHKPQTFLQWIIATADRVASGFERDAFDDYNQAVDDDNKPLNHYTRRQLTLFEQIRLNGEPVKPEDLAWRYPLAPLSVDSLFPASASEIEKAGNEAGQADYRKLWDAFRAALDNIPESHRKNWSLWLDHFDSLWAAFASAIPSATAGNTKPEVSLYDHSRTTAALATALWRYHEHDEPEKIREALRAQWDRERQHQALAEQTWTEDKFLLVMGDFFGIQSFIFSSGSETQKNAARLLRGRSAYISLLTECAALKILDELGLPPTSQVINAAGKFLIVAPNRSEVREKLAGIQNEFNQWFLQQTWGESGIGISWEPAACNDFLDRNRGDGEPPFKRLIDRLFKRLEDIKARRLDLCGDNAPAPVFEGFLDSFEKHGKGVCAIDGRSPASESLPKAKDNKYISLLALDQINTGKWVAHNDRLLVTRSNINHHTLSLNLFGYHISFTGNEDASGKFGKLAAEGDLRRVWDYSLPESRDAVLFNGYARRSINAYVPQMGEANAWEADRYEGIEEDAEWDALAPKSFEHIARDDLWLDA
;
A
#
# COMPACT_ATOMS: atom_id res chain seq x y z
N MET A 1 -16.83 -2.86 4.52
CA MET A 1 -16.47 -1.47 4.87
C MET A 1 -15.32 -0.93 4.01
N ALA A 2 -14.09 -1.46 4.13
CA ALA A 2 -12.90 -0.94 3.44
C ALA A 2 -13.09 -0.61 1.96
N PHE A 3 -13.61 -1.56 1.16
CA PHE A 3 -13.78 -1.35 -0.28
C PHE A 3 -14.80 -0.26 -0.64
N ALA A 4 -15.90 -0.13 0.14
CA ALA A 4 -16.88 0.94 -0.05
C ALA A 4 -16.24 2.32 0.19
N ALA A 5 -15.48 2.43 1.28
CA ALA A 5 -14.72 3.64 1.62
C ALA A 5 -13.61 3.92 0.60
N TYR A 6 -12.97 2.90 0.04
CA TYR A 6 -11.94 3.05 -0.98
C TYR A 6 -12.51 3.65 -2.28
N LEU A 7 -13.74 3.27 -2.65
CA LEU A 7 -14.43 3.72 -3.86
C LEU A 7 -15.35 4.93 -3.69
N HIS A 8 -15.45 5.53 -2.50
CA HIS A 8 -16.40 6.63 -2.24
C HIS A 8 -16.30 7.77 -3.27
N ASP A 9 -15.08 8.04 -3.75
CA ASP A 9 -14.75 9.07 -4.73
C ASP A 9 -14.44 8.55 -6.15
N LEU A 10 -14.71 7.28 -6.46
CA LEU A 10 -14.53 6.72 -7.81
C LEU A 10 -15.25 7.57 -8.88
N GLY A 11 -16.37 8.18 -8.49
CA GLY A 11 -17.15 9.08 -9.33
C GLY A 11 -16.39 10.31 -9.80
N LYS A 12 -15.29 10.74 -9.16
CA LYS A 12 -14.47 11.86 -9.66
C LYS A 12 -13.85 11.50 -11.00
N LEU A 13 -13.36 10.28 -11.17
CA LEU A 13 -12.86 9.79 -12.47
C LEU A 13 -14.00 9.67 -13.48
N ALA A 14 -15.10 9.00 -13.12
CA ALA A 14 -16.20 8.73 -14.04
C ALA A 14 -16.95 10.00 -14.49
N GLU A 15 -17.18 10.95 -13.58
CA GLU A 15 -17.80 12.25 -13.87
C GLU A 15 -16.92 13.06 -14.81
N ARG A 16 -15.62 13.21 -14.48
CA ARG A 16 -14.68 13.98 -15.28
C ARG A 16 -14.47 13.37 -16.66
N ALA A 17 -14.59 12.04 -16.76
CA ALA A 17 -14.57 11.32 -18.03
C ALA A 17 -15.85 11.55 -18.86
N ARG A 18 -16.97 12.01 -18.28
CA ARG A 18 -18.29 12.16 -18.92
C ARG A 18 -18.91 10.84 -19.42
N ILE A 19 -18.75 9.73 -18.69
CA ILE A 19 -19.17 8.38 -19.14
C ILE A 19 -20.53 8.34 -19.86
N GLY A 20 -20.60 7.62 -20.98
CA GLY A 20 -21.77 7.61 -21.86
C GLY A 20 -23.00 6.99 -21.18
N GLU A 21 -22.76 5.97 -20.35
CA GLU A 21 -23.76 5.26 -19.56
C GLU A 21 -24.53 6.18 -18.60
N ALA A 22 -23.91 7.28 -18.15
CA ALA A 22 -24.57 8.27 -17.31
C ALA A 22 -25.65 9.09 -18.06
N MET A 23 -25.59 9.13 -19.39
CA MET A 23 -26.52 9.87 -20.25
C MET A 23 -27.66 9.01 -20.80
N GLU A 24 -27.63 7.68 -20.59
CA GLU A 24 -28.72 6.78 -20.96
C GLU A 24 -30.01 7.20 -20.27
N ARG A 25 -31.13 7.19 -21.00
CA ARG A 25 -32.44 7.67 -20.51
C ARG A 25 -33.42 6.54 -20.31
N ASP A 26 -34.24 6.65 -19.29
CA ASP A 26 -35.38 5.75 -19.09
C ASP A 26 -36.60 6.13 -19.94
N ALA A 27 -37.68 5.36 -19.79
CA ALA A 27 -38.94 5.59 -20.52
C ALA A 27 -39.57 6.96 -20.21
N GLN A 28 -39.22 7.59 -19.09
CA GLN A 28 -39.68 8.92 -18.69
C GLN A 28 -38.72 10.03 -19.18
N GLY A 29 -37.65 9.66 -19.88
CA GLY A 29 -36.67 10.59 -20.42
C GLY A 29 -35.65 11.08 -19.40
N ASN A 30 -35.61 10.57 -18.17
CA ASN A 30 -34.61 10.97 -17.17
C ASN A 30 -33.31 10.20 -17.41
N SER A 31 -32.17 10.90 -17.41
CA SER A 31 -30.88 10.23 -17.52
C SER A 31 -30.51 9.47 -16.25
N VAL A 32 -29.63 8.46 -16.36
CA VAL A 32 -29.07 7.77 -15.19
C VAL A 32 -28.43 8.78 -14.22
N ALA A 33 -27.68 9.75 -14.73
CA ALA A 33 -27.09 10.81 -13.91
C ALA A 33 -28.14 11.66 -13.18
N GLU A 34 -29.23 12.04 -13.84
CA GLU A 34 -30.29 12.86 -13.23
C GLU A 34 -30.96 12.14 -12.07
N ARG A 35 -31.25 10.83 -12.22
CA ARG A 35 -31.82 10.01 -11.15
C ARG A 35 -30.86 9.85 -9.98
N ASN A 36 -29.59 9.53 -10.27
CA ASN A 36 -28.59 9.33 -9.22
C ASN A 36 -28.25 10.63 -8.48
N LYS A 37 -28.31 11.80 -9.13
CA LYS A 37 -28.16 13.10 -8.46
C LYS A 37 -29.24 13.32 -7.40
N GLN A 38 -30.49 12.94 -7.68
CA GLN A 38 -31.58 13.08 -6.70
C GLN A 38 -31.35 12.18 -5.47
N LEU A 39 -30.81 10.99 -5.69
CA LEU A 39 -30.53 10.02 -4.63
C LEU A 39 -29.33 10.46 -3.77
N TYR A 40 -28.18 10.65 -4.39
CA TYR A 40 -26.87 10.71 -3.71
C TYR A 40 -26.34 12.12 -3.47
N CYS A 41 -26.76 13.11 -4.26
CA CYS A 41 -26.22 14.46 -4.15
C CYS A 41 -27.06 15.32 -3.17
N PRO A 42 -26.42 16.08 -2.27
CA PRO A 42 -27.10 17.17 -1.58
C PRO A 42 -27.49 18.28 -2.57
N SER A 43 -28.39 19.17 -2.14
CA SER A 43 -28.84 20.33 -2.93
C SER A 43 -28.53 21.64 -2.23
N TRP A 44 -28.00 22.60 -2.97
CA TRP A 44 -27.75 23.98 -2.52
C TRP A 44 -28.22 24.96 -3.60
N ASP A 45 -28.97 25.99 -3.20
CA ASP A 45 -29.52 27.02 -4.09
C ASP A 45 -30.22 26.44 -5.35
N GLY A 46 -31.04 25.40 -5.14
CA GLY A 46 -31.79 24.72 -6.21
C GLY A 46 -30.94 23.84 -7.16
N ARG A 47 -29.65 23.64 -6.89
CA ARG A 47 -28.73 22.81 -7.69
C ARG A 47 -28.16 21.66 -6.88
N HIS A 48 -27.90 20.53 -7.54
CA HIS A 48 -27.18 19.42 -6.93
C HIS A 48 -25.69 19.74 -6.84
N THR A 49 -25.07 19.51 -5.69
CA THR A 49 -23.62 19.62 -5.48
C THR A 49 -23.00 18.24 -5.29
N HIS A 50 -21.67 18.12 -5.36
CA HIS A 50 -20.96 16.84 -5.25
C HIS A 50 -21.47 15.81 -6.26
N VAL A 51 -21.54 16.21 -7.53
CA VAL A 51 -22.08 15.38 -8.62
C VAL A 51 -21.31 14.07 -8.74
N HIS A 52 -20.03 14.05 -8.40
CA HIS A 52 -19.21 12.85 -8.36
C HIS A 52 -19.84 11.75 -7.48
N ALA A 53 -20.57 12.07 -6.41
CA ALA A 53 -21.27 11.09 -5.58
C ALA A 53 -22.28 10.25 -6.40
N ALA A 54 -23.04 10.89 -7.29
CA ALA A 54 -23.95 10.20 -8.20
C ALA A 54 -23.19 9.32 -9.20
N TYR A 55 -22.04 9.80 -9.71
CA TYR A 55 -21.19 9.05 -10.61
C TYR A 55 -20.45 7.90 -9.91
N THR A 56 -20.20 7.96 -8.61
CA THR A 56 -19.65 6.84 -7.83
C THR A 56 -20.61 5.65 -7.92
N ALA A 57 -21.91 5.85 -7.72
CA ALA A 57 -22.89 4.77 -7.85
C ALA A 57 -22.92 4.17 -9.27
N ILE A 58 -22.88 5.01 -10.31
CA ILE A 58 -22.85 4.55 -11.72
C ILE A 58 -21.57 3.77 -11.99
N ALA A 59 -20.42 4.31 -11.58
CA ALA A 59 -19.11 3.73 -11.82
C ALA A 59 -18.96 2.37 -11.17
N ILE A 60 -19.44 2.18 -9.92
CA ILE A 60 -19.36 0.89 -9.25
C ILE A 60 -20.26 -0.14 -9.96
N ASP A 61 -21.45 0.25 -10.42
CA ASP A 61 -22.33 -0.64 -11.19
C ASP A 61 -21.66 -1.12 -12.49
N LEU A 62 -20.95 -0.22 -13.19
CA LEU A 62 -20.21 -0.55 -14.43
C LEU A 62 -19.04 -1.53 -14.22
N ILE A 63 -18.47 -1.58 -13.02
CA ILE A 63 -17.37 -2.50 -12.68
C ILE A 63 -17.84 -3.71 -11.87
N GLU A 64 -19.12 -3.83 -11.54
CA GLU A 64 -19.66 -4.85 -10.63
C GLU A 64 -19.30 -6.29 -11.03
N LYS A 65 -19.28 -6.58 -12.33
CA LYS A 65 -18.91 -7.90 -12.87
C LYS A 65 -17.47 -8.34 -12.54
N TYR A 66 -16.59 -7.40 -12.18
CA TYR A 66 -15.19 -7.66 -11.82
C TYR A 66 -14.97 -7.81 -10.32
N LEU A 67 -15.96 -7.43 -9.52
CA LEU A 67 -15.87 -7.43 -8.06
C LEU A 67 -16.09 -8.86 -7.52
N PRO A 68 -15.65 -9.13 -6.28
CA PRO A 68 -16.17 -10.26 -5.52
C PRO A 68 -17.71 -10.22 -5.49
N PRO A 69 -18.40 -11.38 -5.43
CA PRO A 69 -19.86 -11.42 -5.52
C PRO A 69 -20.54 -10.48 -4.51
N LEU A 70 -21.39 -9.57 -5.00
CA LEU A 70 -22.18 -8.63 -4.19
C LEU A 70 -23.67 -9.00 -4.10
N LYS A 71 -24.11 -9.98 -4.89
CA LYS A 71 -25.50 -10.43 -5.01
C LYS A 71 -25.65 -11.85 -4.46
N GLY A 72 -26.71 -12.07 -3.69
CA GLY A 72 -27.06 -13.40 -3.17
C GLY A 72 -26.09 -13.95 -2.12
N VAL A 73 -25.18 -13.11 -1.61
CA VAL A 73 -24.26 -13.42 -0.51
C VAL A 73 -24.32 -12.32 0.54
N GLU A 74 -24.15 -12.68 1.81
CA GLU A 74 -24.02 -11.71 2.89
C GLU A 74 -22.69 -10.95 2.73
N VAL A 75 -22.72 -9.63 2.75
CA VAL A 75 -21.57 -8.75 2.50
C VAL A 75 -21.29 -7.84 3.71
N THR A 76 -21.27 -8.44 4.90
CA THR A 76 -21.13 -7.77 6.20
C THR A 76 -20.06 -6.67 6.17
N PRO A 77 -20.36 -5.45 6.67
CA PRO A 77 -21.58 -5.04 7.36
C PRO A 77 -22.75 -4.65 6.44
N PHE A 78 -22.62 -4.80 5.12
CA PHE A 78 -23.64 -4.37 4.16
C PHE A 78 -24.66 -5.47 3.86
N THR A 79 -25.78 -5.03 3.28
CA THR A 79 -26.80 -5.90 2.68
C THR A 79 -26.50 -6.20 1.21
N ALA A 80 -27.09 -7.26 0.67
CA ALA A 80 -26.89 -7.65 -0.73
C ALA A 80 -27.43 -6.59 -1.70
N TRP A 81 -26.69 -6.31 -2.78
CA TRP A 81 -26.88 -5.13 -3.66
C TRP A 81 -28.27 -5.00 -4.34
N LYS A 82 -29.11 -6.04 -4.36
CA LYS A 82 -30.42 -6.04 -5.06
C LYS A 82 -31.62 -6.38 -4.18
N GLU A 83 -31.44 -6.36 -2.86
CA GLU A 83 -32.57 -6.50 -1.95
C GLU A 83 -33.36 -5.17 -1.92
N GLN A 84 -34.67 -5.21 -2.21
CA GLN A 84 -35.48 -3.99 -2.27
C GLN A 84 -35.60 -3.36 -0.88
N GLY A 85 -35.37 -2.04 -0.78
CA GLY A 85 -35.55 -1.28 0.46
C GLY A 85 -34.35 -1.26 1.41
N THR A 86 -33.15 -1.62 0.95
CA THR A 86 -31.93 -1.57 1.78
C THR A 86 -31.15 -0.27 1.60
N ASP A 87 -31.07 0.55 2.65
CA ASP A 87 -30.31 1.80 2.65
C ASP A 87 -28.78 1.59 2.71
N ASP A 88 -28.33 0.44 3.23
CA ASP A 88 -26.92 0.10 3.48
C ASP A 88 -26.40 -1.06 2.60
N SER A 89 -26.45 -0.86 1.29
CA SER A 89 -25.66 -1.66 0.37
C SER A 89 -24.27 -1.04 0.18
N LEU A 90 -23.29 -1.83 -0.31
CA LEU A 90 -21.91 -1.35 -0.53
C LEU A 90 -21.84 -0.08 -1.38
N ILE A 91 -22.62 -0.05 -2.46
CA ILE A 91 -22.59 1.06 -3.43
C ILE A 91 -23.34 2.28 -2.88
N ASN A 92 -24.46 2.08 -2.18
CA ASN A 92 -25.14 3.18 -1.50
C ASN A 92 -24.23 3.80 -0.42
N ALA A 93 -23.53 2.97 0.36
CA ALA A 93 -22.61 3.44 1.38
C ALA A 93 -21.47 4.28 0.78
N ALA A 94 -20.88 3.84 -0.33
CA ALA A 94 -19.85 4.60 -1.04
C ALA A 94 -20.37 5.93 -1.60
N ALA A 95 -21.55 5.92 -2.25
CA ALA A 95 -22.11 7.09 -2.91
C ALA A 95 -22.76 8.11 -1.95
N MET A 96 -23.20 7.71 -0.76
CA MET A 96 -23.89 8.59 0.20
C MET A 96 -22.95 9.36 1.14
N HIS A 97 -21.63 9.36 0.95
CA HIS A 97 -20.70 10.04 1.88
C HIS A 97 -20.90 11.57 1.99
N HIS A 98 -21.46 12.22 0.96
CA HIS A 98 -21.88 13.64 1.02
C HIS A 98 -23.32 13.86 1.51
N LYS A 99 -24.14 12.81 1.56
CA LYS A 99 -25.54 12.84 2.04
C LYS A 99 -25.84 11.66 2.99
N PRO A 100 -25.04 11.44 4.04
CA PRO A 100 -25.14 10.21 4.83
C PRO A 100 -26.40 10.18 5.71
N GLN A 101 -27.08 9.04 5.75
CA GLN A 101 -28.33 8.81 6.46
C GLN A 101 -28.25 7.67 7.48
N THR A 102 -27.40 6.67 7.23
CA THR A 102 -27.24 5.49 8.07
C THR A 102 -25.92 5.52 8.86
N PHE A 103 -25.79 4.64 9.84
CA PHE A 103 -24.54 4.44 10.56
C PHE A 103 -23.35 4.18 9.64
N LEU A 104 -23.46 3.24 8.69
CA LEU A 104 -22.34 2.87 7.81
C LEU A 104 -21.96 3.99 6.83
N GLN A 105 -22.95 4.74 6.34
CA GLN A 105 -22.70 5.93 5.51
C GLN A 105 -21.98 7.03 6.31
N TRP A 106 -22.35 7.24 7.58
CA TRP A 106 -21.66 8.18 8.47
C TRP A 106 -20.25 7.74 8.85
N ILE A 107 -19.96 6.44 8.91
CA ILE A 107 -18.58 5.94 9.05
C ILE A 107 -17.72 6.41 7.87
N ILE A 108 -18.17 6.18 6.63
CA ILE A 108 -17.42 6.54 5.42
C ILE A 108 -17.28 8.06 5.33
N ALA A 109 -18.38 8.79 5.54
CA ALA A 109 -18.36 10.25 5.52
C ALA A 109 -17.43 10.86 6.57
N THR A 110 -17.35 10.25 7.77
CA THR A 110 -16.43 10.71 8.80
C THR A 110 -14.99 10.41 8.41
N ALA A 111 -14.71 9.22 7.92
CA ALA A 111 -13.37 8.83 7.49
C ALA A 111 -12.83 9.70 6.35
N ASP A 112 -13.67 10.02 5.34
CA ASP A 112 -13.33 10.91 4.23
C ASP A 112 -12.90 12.32 4.72
N ARG A 113 -13.66 12.86 5.68
CA ARG A 113 -13.39 14.18 6.23
C ARG A 113 -12.14 14.20 7.13
N VAL A 114 -11.92 13.12 7.89
CA VAL A 114 -10.69 12.94 8.69
C VAL A 114 -9.48 12.77 7.79
N ALA A 115 -9.57 12.00 6.70
CA ALA A 115 -8.48 11.82 5.72
C ALA A 115 -8.10 13.14 5.03
N SER A 116 -9.08 14.01 4.78
CA SER A 116 -8.86 15.33 4.18
C SER A 116 -8.32 16.38 5.18
N GLY A 117 -8.26 16.05 6.47
CA GLY A 117 -7.90 17.00 7.53
C GLY A 117 -8.86 18.18 7.69
N PHE A 118 -10.08 18.07 7.16
CA PHE A 118 -11.01 19.20 7.11
C PHE A 118 -11.55 19.56 8.50
N GLU A 119 -11.26 20.79 8.94
CA GLU A 119 -12.09 21.44 9.96
C GLU A 119 -13.50 21.68 9.42
N ARG A 120 -14.49 21.73 10.33
CA ARG A 120 -15.91 21.92 9.96
C ARG A 120 -16.14 23.14 9.06
N ASP A 121 -15.62 24.31 9.44
CA ASP A 121 -15.81 25.54 8.66
C ASP A 121 -15.17 25.41 7.27
N ALA A 122 -13.96 24.82 7.19
CA ALA A 122 -13.27 24.57 5.93
C ALA A 122 -14.04 23.58 5.04
N PHE A 123 -14.69 22.58 5.64
CA PHE A 123 -15.55 21.64 4.92
C PHE A 123 -16.83 22.33 4.39
N ASP A 124 -17.46 23.19 5.19
CA ASP A 124 -18.65 23.94 4.76
C ASP A 124 -18.30 24.93 3.62
N ASP A 125 -17.15 25.60 3.70
CA ASP A 125 -16.63 26.45 2.62
C ASP A 125 -16.32 25.65 1.35
N TYR A 126 -15.70 24.46 1.51
CA TYR A 126 -15.45 23.53 0.41
C TYR A 126 -16.75 23.06 -0.26
N ASN A 127 -17.76 22.67 0.53
CA ASN A 127 -19.06 22.21 0.02
C ASN A 127 -19.82 23.30 -0.74
N GLN A 128 -19.58 24.57 -0.41
CA GLN A 128 -20.19 25.73 -1.07
C GLN A 128 -19.38 26.22 -2.28
N ALA A 129 -18.12 25.78 -2.43
CA ALA A 129 -17.32 26.11 -3.59
C ALA A 129 -17.96 25.49 -4.84
N VAL A 130 -18.47 26.36 -5.71
CA VAL A 130 -19.02 25.93 -7.00
C VAL A 130 -17.85 25.66 -7.96
N ASP A 131 -17.81 24.47 -8.53
CA ASP A 131 -16.98 24.18 -9.69
C ASP A 131 -17.47 25.04 -10.86
N ASP A 132 -16.71 26.10 -11.14
CA ASP A 132 -16.99 27.00 -12.26
C ASP A 132 -16.26 26.48 -13.50
N ASP A 133 -17.00 25.77 -14.34
CA ASP A 133 -16.55 25.21 -15.61
C ASP A 133 -15.96 26.27 -16.56
N ASN A 134 -16.23 27.57 -16.33
CA ASN A 134 -15.68 28.67 -17.12
C ASN A 134 -14.28 29.11 -16.67
N LYS A 135 -13.78 28.62 -15.53
CA LYS A 135 -12.42 28.90 -15.09
C LYS A 135 -11.42 28.19 -16.01
N PRO A 136 -10.29 28.83 -16.36
CA PRO A 136 -9.23 28.19 -17.15
C PRO A 136 -8.70 26.89 -16.51
N LEU A 137 -8.58 26.89 -15.18
CA LEU A 137 -8.23 25.72 -14.38
C LEU A 137 -9.42 25.30 -13.52
N ASN A 138 -10.01 24.16 -13.85
CA ASN A 138 -11.12 23.53 -13.13
C ASN A 138 -10.82 22.03 -12.91
N HIS A 139 -11.80 21.25 -12.45
CA HIS A 139 -11.62 19.82 -12.15
C HIS A 139 -11.30 18.95 -13.37
N TYR A 140 -11.58 19.40 -14.60
CA TYR A 140 -11.19 18.69 -15.83
C TYR A 140 -9.73 18.97 -16.22
N THR A 141 -9.26 20.21 -16.03
CA THR A 141 -7.97 20.68 -16.57
C THR A 141 -6.84 20.74 -15.54
N ARG A 142 -7.17 20.89 -14.25
CA ARG A 142 -6.18 20.92 -13.17
C ARG A 142 -5.50 19.56 -13.02
N ARG A 143 -4.18 19.56 -12.84
CA ARG A 143 -3.34 18.37 -12.66
C ARG A 143 -2.72 18.34 -11.26
N GLN A 144 -2.23 17.17 -10.86
CA GLN A 144 -1.70 16.98 -9.52
C GLN A 144 -0.33 17.63 -9.37
N LEU A 145 -0.12 18.34 -8.26
CA LEU A 145 1.16 18.95 -7.92
C LEU A 145 2.18 17.89 -7.52
N THR A 146 3.44 18.13 -7.89
CA THR A 146 4.55 17.40 -7.27
C THR A 146 4.87 17.99 -5.89
N LEU A 147 5.13 17.12 -4.92
CA LEU A 147 5.55 17.53 -3.59
C LEU A 147 6.99 18.11 -3.60
N PHE A 148 7.84 17.64 -4.52
CA PHE A 148 9.26 18.00 -4.54
C PHE A 148 9.51 19.48 -4.85
N GLU A 149 8.71 20.07 -5.75
CA GLU A 149 8.83 21.48 -6.12
C GLU A 149 8.49 22.42 -4.96
N GLN A 150 7.82 21.91 -3.93
CA GLN A 150 7.36 22.70 -2.79
C GLN A 150 8.34 22.69 -1.60
N ILE A 151 9.32 21.78 -1.61
CA ILE A 151 10.32 21.67 -0.54
C ILE A 151 11.24 22.89 -0.61
N ARG A 152 11.36 23.62 0.51
CA ARG A 152 12.20 24.81 0.64
C ARG A 152 13.10 24.68 1.86
N LEU A 153 14.40 24.94 1.69
CA LEU A 153 15.36 24.92 2.78
C LEU A 153 15.32 26.21 3.63
N ASN A 154 14.81 27.31 3.06
CA ASN A 154 14.73 28.62 3.72
C ASN A 154 13.39 28.87 4.44
N GLY A 155 12.45 27.93 4.40
CA GLY A 155 11.16 28.00 5.12
C GLY A 155 10.11 28.93 4.51
N GLU A 156 10.41 29.64 3.43
CA GLU A 156 9.44 30.53 2.78
C GLU A 156 8.41 29.72 1.97
N PRO A 157 7.09 29.94 2.17
CA PRO A 157 6.06 29.22 1.44
C PRO A 157 6.04 29.61 -0.04
N VAL A 158 5.86 28.62 -0.91
CA VAL A 158 5.75 28.82 -2.36
C VAL A 158 4.30 29.09 -2.71
N LYS A 159 4.06 30.10 -3.55
CA LYS A 159 2.73 30.37 -4.07
C LYS A 159 2.39 29.35 -5.15
N PRO A 160 1.14 28.84 -5.23
CA PRO A 160 0.74 27.85 -6.23
C PRO A 160 1.05 28.27 -7.68
N GLU A 161 0.94 29.57 -7.99
CA GLU A 161 1.24 30.14 -9.30
C GLU A 161 2.73 30.04 -9.71
N ASP A 162 3.63 29.87 -8.74
CA ASP A 162 5.07 29.74 -8.99
C ASP A 162 5.50 28.28 -9.23
N LEU A 163 4.58 27.31 -9.09
CA LEU A 163 4.84 25.89 -9.26
C LEU A 163 4.72 25.51 -10.74
N ALA A 164 5.83 25.13 -11.37
CA ALA A 164 5.96 24.83 -12.78
C ALA A 164 5.72 23.36 -13.16
N TRP A 165 5.65 22.43 -12.21
CA TRP A 165 5.61 20.99 -12.49
C TRP A 165 4.33 20.30 -11.98
N ARG A 166 3.77 19.39 -12.78
CA ARG A 166 2.58 18.59 -12.47
C ARG A 166 2.76 17.15 -12.89
N TYR A 167 2.09 16.21 -12.26
CA TYR A 167 2.02 14.84 -12.76
C TYR A 167 1.08 14.77 -13.98
N PRO A 168 1.49 14.11 -15.08
CA PRO A 168 0.63 13.90 -16.24
C PRO A 168 -0.55 13.00 -15.87
N LEU A 169 -1.74 13.30 -16.40
CA LEU A 169 -2.93 12.46 -16.20
C LEU A 169 -2.84 11.22 -17.12
N ALA A 170 -2.10 10.21 -16.67
CA ALA A 170 -1.87 8.96 -17.37
C ALA A 170 -1.74 7.80 -16.37
N PRO A 171 -1.96 6.54 -16.79
CA PRO A 171 -1.64 5.39 -15.95
C PRO A 171 -0.16 5.38 -15.54
N LEU A 172 0.15 4.86 -14.36
CA LEU A 172 1.51 4.75 -13.85
C LEU A 172 2.36 3.87 -14.77
N SER A 173 3.44 4.46 -15.28
CA SER A 173 4.44 3.89 -16.19
C SER A 173 5.79 4.54 -15.85
N VAL A 174 6.88 4.11 -16.50
CA VAL A 174 8.19 4.77 -16.31
C VAL A 174 8.13 6.22 -16.79
N ASP A 175 7.44 6.48 -17.91
CA ASP A 175 7.35 7.83 -18.47
C ASP A 175 6.42 8.75 -17.68
N SER A 176 5.31 8.24 -17.15
CA SER A 176 4.36 9.05 -16.36
C SER A 176 4.78 9.26 -14.90
N LEU A 177 5.84 8.58 -14.44
CA LEU A 177 6.39 8.74 -13.10
C LEU A 177 6.97 10.15 -12.86
N PHE A 178 7.51 10.78 -13.91
CA PHE A 178 8.16 12.09 -13.79
C PHE A 178 7.15 13.22 -14.03
N PRO A 179 7.18 14.30 -13.21
CA PRO A 179 6.39 15.50 -13.49
C PRO A 179 6.73 16.12 -14.84
N ALA A 180 5.70 16.64 -15.53
CA ALA A 180 5.82 17.42 -16.76
C ALA A 180 5.52 18.90 -16.50
N SER A 181 5.90 19.76 -17.45
CA SER A 181 5.67 21.19 -17.30
C SER A 181 4.17 21.49 -17.24
N ALA A 182 3.73 22.23 -16.22
CA ALA A 182 2.35 22.71 -16.10
C ALA A 182 1.91 23.42 -17.38
N SER A 183 2.82 24.19 -17.98
CA SER A 183 2.56 24.89 -19.23
C SER A 183 2.20 23.96 -20.36
N GLU A 184 2.68 22.70 -20.38
CA GLU A 184 2.49 21.65 -21.39
C GLU A 184 1.24 20.80 -21.18
N ILE A 185 0.96 20.41 -19.93
CA ILE A 185 -0.06 19.40 -19.61
C ILE A 185 -1.34 19.98 -18.98
N GLU A 186 -1.32 21.25 -18.57
CA GLU A 186 -2.52 22.02 -18.20
C GLU A 186 -2.95 22.92 -19.37
N LYS A 187 -2.84 22.42 -20.62
CA LYS A 187 -3.22 23.14 -21.85
C LYS A 187 -4.67 22.85 -22.28
N ALA A 188 -5.43 23.95 -22.41
CA ALA A 188 -6.64 24.20 -23.21
C ALA A 188 -7.85 23.24 -23.14
N GLY A 189 -8.86 23.67 -22.36
CA GLY A 189 -10.29 23.40 -22.62
C GLY A 189 -10.87 22.15 -21.94
N ASN A 190 -12.13 22.25 -21.52
CA ASN A 190 -12.83 21.17 -20.83
C ASN A 190 -12.92 19.90 -21.69
N GLU A 191 -13.04 20.03 -23.01
CA GLU A 191 -13.11 18.89 -23.93
C GLU A 191 -11.84 18.04 -23.92
N ALA A 192 -10.65 18.66 -23.98
CA ALA A 192 -9.38 17.93 -23.93
C ALA A 192 -9.18 17.26 -22.57
N GLY A 193 -9.45 17.98 -21.48
CA GLY A 193 -9.39 17.41 -20.13
C GLY A 193 -10.33 16.21 -19.95
N GLN A 194 -11.57 16.32 -20.44
CA GLN A 194 -12.54 15.22 -20.42
C GLN A 194 -12.09 14.03 -21.27
N ALA A 195 -11.46 14.27 -22.42
CA ALA A 195 -10.92 13.22 -23.27
C ALA A 195 -9.76 12.46 -22.59
N ASP A 196 -8.89 13.15 -21.84
CA ASP A 196 -7.84 12.50 -21.05
C ASP A 196 -8.43 11.62 -19.95
N TYR A 197 -9.41 12.13 -19.19
CA TYR A 197 -10.12 11.34 -18.19
C TYR A 197 -10.89 10.15 -18.81
N ARG A 198 -11.45 10.30 -20.01
CA ARG A 198 -12.08 9.21 -20.76
C ARG A 198 -11.08 8.11 -21.08
N LYS A 199 -9.93 8.45 -21.66
CA LYS A 199 -8.86 7.48 -21.96
C LYS A 199 -8.44 6.74 -20.70
N LEU A 200 -8.27 7.45 -19.59
CA LEU A 200 -7.89 6.88 -18.31
C LEU A 200 -8.98 5.93 -17.75
N TRP A 201 -10.25 6.32 -17.84
CA TRP A 201 -11.40 5.49 -17.43
C TRP A 201 -11.51 4.21 -18.25
N ASP A 202 -11.37 4.31 -19.57
CA ASP A 202 -11.48 3.15 -20.47
C ASP A 202 -10.33 2.17 -20.24
N ALA A 203 -9.10 2.68 -20.05
CA ALA A 203 -7.94 1.87 -19.72
C ALA A 203 -8.05 1.22 -18.33
N PHE A 204 -8.55 1.95 -17.33
CA PHE A 204 -8.84 1.40 -15.99
C PHE A 204 -9.84 0.23 -16.06
N ARG A 205 -10.93 0.40 -16.83
CA ARG A 205 -11.94 -0.66 -17.01
C ARG A 205 -11.36 -1.88 -17.71
N ALA A 206 -10.56 -1.69 -18.76
CA ALA A 206 -9.92 -2.78 -19.47
C ALA A 206 -8.93 -3.54 -18.56
N ALA A 207 -8.18 -2.83 -17.71
CA ALA A 207 -7.21 -3.44 -16.80
C ALA A 207 -7.86 -4.30 -15.70
N LEU A 208 -9.15 -4.12 -15.37
CA LEU A 208 -9.87 -5.00 -14.44
C LEU A 208 -9.96 -6.45 -14.94
N ASP A 209 -9.97 -6.68 -16.26
CA ASP A 209 -9.96 -8.02 -16.87
C ASP A 209 -8.66 -8.78 -16.55
N ASN A 210 -7.57 -8.08 -16.22
CA ASN A 210 -6.28 -8.70 -15.91
C ASN A 210 -6.26 -9.34 -14.52
N ILE A 211 -7.13 -8.90 -13.59
CA ILE A 211 -7.21 -9.52 -12.25
C ILE A 211 -7.75 -10.95 -12.39
N PRO A 212 -7.02 -11.98 -11.90
CA PRO A 212 -7.46 -13.36 -12.02
C PRO A 212 -8.88 -13.58 -11.46
N GLU A 213 -9.78 -14.11 -12.29
CA GLU A 213 -11.16 -14.38 -11.86
C GLU A 213 -11.22 -15.34 -10.67
N SER A 214 -10.31 -16.32 -10.63
CA SER A 214 -10.18 -17.29 -9.54
C SER A 214 -9.89 -16.64 -8.18
N HIS A 215 -9.35 -15.42 -8.14
CA HIS A 215 -9.03 -14.71 -6.91
C HIS A 215 -10.23 -13.91 -6.35
N ARG A 216 -11.28 -13.67 -7.15
CA ARG A 216 -12.42 -12.81 -6.77
C ARG A 216 -13.18 -13.31 -5.54
N LYS A 217 -13.12 -14.60 -5.21
CA LYS A 217 -13.78 -15.14 -4.01
C LYS A 217 -13.03 -14.83 -2.72
N ASN A 218 -11.77 -14.42 -2.80
CA ASN A 218 -10.95 -14.04 -1.66
C ASN A 218 -10.83 -12.51 -1.61
N TRP A 219 -11.69 -11.88 -0.82
CA TRP A 219 -11.77 -10.41 -0.68
C TRP A 219 -10.42 -9.75 -0.37
N SER A 220 -9.63 -10.31 0.54
CA SER A 220 -8.34 -9.73 0.95
C SER A 220 -7.33 -9.79 -0.20
N LEU A 221 -7.22 -10.94 -0.88
CA LEU A 221 -6.31 -11.13 -2.00
C LEU A 221 -6.71 -10.27 -3.20
N TRP A 222 -7.99 -10.28 -3.56
CA TRP A 222 -8.52 -9.46 -4.65
C TRP A 222 -8.33 -7.96 -4.38
N LEU A 223 -8.57 -7.50 -3.14
CA LEU A 223 -8.40 -6.10 -2.77
C LEU A 223 -6.93 -5.65 -2.84
N ASP A 224 -5.97 -6.53 -2.55
CA ASP A 224 -4.54 -6.22 -2.72
C ASP A 224 -4.18 -6.03 -4.21
N HIS A 225 -4.78 -6.83 -5.11
CA HIS A 225 -4.64 -6.62 -6.57
C HIS A 225 -5.32 -5.33 -7.02
N PHE A 226 -6.55 -5.09 -6.55
CA PHE A 226 -7.29 -3.86 -6.85
C PHE A 226 -6.58 -2.61 -6.34
N ASP A 227 -5.91 -2.66 -5.18
CA ASP A 227 -5.14 -1.52 -4.66
C ASP A 227 -4.02 -1.12 -5.63
N SER A 228 -3.32 -2.08 -6.22
CA SER A 228 -2.27 -1.80 -7.22
C SER A 228 -2.83 -1.31 -8.55
N LEU A 229 -4.01 -1.82 -8.97
CA LEU A 229 -4.74 -1.27 -10.10
C LEU A 229 -5.13 0.19 -9.82
N TRP A 230 -5.73 0.47 -8.68
CA TRP A 230 -6.16 1.82 -8.32
C TRP A 230 -4.97 2.77 -8.19
N ALA A 231 -3.85 2.31 -7.61
CA ALA A 231 -2.60 3.06 -7.60
C ALA A 231 -2.17 3.44 -9.02
N ALA A 232 -2.19 2.49 -9.95
CA ALA A 232 -1.78 2.74 -11.33
C ALA A 232 -2.66 3.75 -12.05
N PHE A 233 -3.96 3.87 -11.73
CA PHE A 233 -4.89 4.72 -12.48
C PHE A 233 -5.34 5.99 -11.72
N ALA A 234 -5.17 6.07 -10.41
CA ALA A 234 -5.65 7.18 -9.58
C ALA A 234 -4.53 7.99 -8.89
N SER A 235 -3.26 7.58 -8.99
CA SER A 235 -2.13 8.29 -8.38
C SER A 235 -1.84 9.66 -8.99
N ALA A 236 -2.30 9.92 -10.21
CA ALA A 236 -2.14 11.20 -10.91
C ALA A 236 -3.42 12.06 -10.91
N ILE A 237 -4.51 11.55 -10.32
CA ILE A 237 -5.77 12.27 -10.24
C ILE A 237 -5.77 13.08 -8.94
N PRO A 238 -5.93 14.42 -8.97
CA PRO A 238 -6.10 15.18 -7.74
C PRO A 238 -7.39 14.78 -7.01
N SER A 239 -7.25 14.48 -5.71
CA SER A 239 -8.40 14.21 -4.82
C SER A 239 -9.32 15.42 -4.69
N ALA A 240 -8.77 16.62 -4.54
CA ALA A 240 -9.52 17.88 -4.46
C ALA A 240 -9.00 18.90 -5.48
N THR A 241 -9.94 19.55 -6.17
CA THR A 241 -9.67 20.60 -7.17
C THR A 241 -10.51 21.86 -6.96
N ALA A 242 -11.53 21.79 -6.09
CA ALA A 242 -12.48 22.86 -5.84
C ALA A 242 -11.93 23.90 -4.85
N GLY A 243 -12.44 25.13 -4.93
CA GLY A 243 -12.09 26.22 -4.03
C GLY A 243 -10.60 26.59 -4.06
N ASN A 244 -10.05 26.92 -2.90
CA ASN A 244 -8.64 27.31 -2.69
C ASN A 244 -7.74 26.11 -2.30
N THR A 245 -8.18 24.87 -2.57
CA THR A 245 -7.40 23.68 -2.26
C THR A 245 -6.19 23.54 -3.19
N LYS A 246 -5.05 23.12 -2.64
CA LYS A 246 -3.87 22.74 -3.41
C LYS A 246 -3.98 21.26 -3.81
N PRO A 247 -3.93 20.90 -5.10
CA PRO A 247 -4.13 19.53 -5.59
C PRO A 247 -2.87 18.66 -5.37
N GLU A 248 -2.51 18.41 -4.12
CA GLU A 248 -1.26 17.71 -3.74
C GLU A 248 -1.48 16.24 -3.43
N VAL A 249 -2.64 15.93 -2.86
CA VAL A 249 -3.03 14.58 -2.45
C VAL A 249 -3.67 13.87 -3.64
N SER A 250 -3.12 12.72 -4.02
CA SER A 250 -3.71 11.90 -5.08
C SER A 250 -5.04 11.30 -4.63
N LEU A 251 -5.91 10.99 -5.59
CA LEU A 251 -7.15 10.27 -5.33
C LEU A 251 -6.85 8.87 -4.77
N TYR A 252 -5.76 8.22 -5.21
CA TYR A 252 -5.31 6.95 -4.65
C TYR A 252 -4.99 7.06 -3.14
N ASP A 253 -4.14 8.01 -2.75
CA ASP A 253 -3.70 8.16 -1.35
C ASP A 253 -4.87 8.55 -0.44
N HIS A 254 -5.76 9.42 -0.93
CA HIS A 254 -7.01 9.78 -0.25
C HIS A 254 -7.91 8.56 -0.05
N SER A 255 -8.21 7.82 -1.13
CA SER A 255 -9.01 6.59 -1.08
C SER A 255 -8.44 5.56 -0.10
N ARG A 256 -7.12 5.33 -0.13
CA ARG A 256 -6.44 4.36 0.74
C ARG A 256 -6.54 4.76 2.22
N THR A 257 -6.27 6.03 2.51
CA THR A 257 -6.35 6.59 3.88
C THR A 257 -7.78 6.54 4.40
N THR A 258 -8.76 6.97 3.60
CA THR A 258 -10.19 6.90 3.94
C THR A 258 -10.62 5.45 4.20
N ALA A 259 -10.16 4.47 3.41
CA ALA A 259 -10.47 3.07 3.63
C ALA A 259 -9.89 2.51 4.95
N ALA A 260 -8.66 2.89 5.28
CA ALA A 260 -8.00 2.51 6.54
C ALA A 260 -8.76 3.07 7.75
N LEU A 261 -9.07 4.37 7.73
CA LEU A 261 -9.81 5.07 8.78
C LEU A 261 -11.25 4.54 8.92
N ALA A 262 -11.98 4.37 7.81
CA ALA A 262 -13.34 3.85 7.84
C ALA A 262 -13.40 2.42 8.43
N THR A 263 -12.41 1.59 8.10
CA THR A 263 -12.33 0.23 8.65
C THR A 263 -12.08 0.26 10.15
N ALA A 264 -11.10 1.04 10.62
CA ALA A 264 -10.81 1.17 12.04
C ALA A 264 -11.99 1.77 12.81
N LEU A 265 -12.62 2.81 12.27
CA LEU A 265 -13.78 3.47 12.87
C LEU A 265 -14.99 2.52 12.98
N TRP A 266 -15.27 1.74 11.92
CA TRP A 266 -16.32 0.73 11.96
C TRP A 266 -16.03 -0.36 12.99
N ARG A 267 -14.83 -0.95 13.00
CA ARG A 267 -14.45 -1.99 13.97
C ARG A 267 -14.42 -1.47 15.41
N TYR A 268 -14.13 -0.19 15.61
CA TYR A 268 -14.25 0.45 16.92
C TYR A 268 -15.71 0.56 17.39
N HIS A 269 -16.68 0.63 16.48
CA HIS A 269 -18.11 0.82 16.82
C HIS A 269 -19.02 -0.37 16.47
N GLU A 270 -18.50 -1.48 15.92
CA GLU A 270 -19.31 -2.59 15.39
C GLU A 270 -20.17 -3.31 16.44
N HIS A 271 -19.86 -3.14 17.72
CA HIS A 271 -20.60 -3.69 18.86
C HIS A 271 -21.42 -2.64 19.62
N ASP A 272 -21.39 -1.38 19.17
CA ASP A 272 -22.15 -0.29 19.77
C ASP A 272 -23.54 -0.16 19.11
N GLU A 273 -24.44 0.58 19.74
CA GLU A 273 -25.77 0.87 19.19
C GLU A 273 -25.66 1.79 17.95
N PRO A 274 -26.02 1.32 16.73
CA PRO A 274 -25.73 2.03 15.48
C PRO A 274 -26.33 3.44 15.41
N GLU A 275 -27.56 3.63 15.87
CA GLU A 275 -28.25 4.93 15.81
C GLU A 275 -27.61 5.96 16.73
N LYS A 276 -27.14 5.54 17.91
CA LYS A 276 -26.41 6.40 18.85
C LYS A 276 -25.08 6.85 18.25
N ILE A 277 -24.33 5.93 17.65
CA ILE A 277 -23.06 6.28 17.00
C ILE A 277 -23.30 7.16 15.77
N ARG A 278 -24.35 6.88 14.98
CA ARG A 278 -24.75 7.74 13.86
C ARG A 278 -24.99 9.17 14.33
N GLU A 279 -25.75 9.36 15.40
CA GLU A 279 -26.02 10.68 15.98
C GLU A 279 -24.72 11.37 16.47
N ALA A 280 -23.85 10.62 17.16
CA ALA A 280 -22.56 11.11 17.64
C ALA A 280 -21.64 11.58 16.49
N LEU A 281 -21.54 10.80 15.42
CA LEU A 281 -20.77 11.17 14.23
C LEU A 281 -21.40 12.36 13.51
N ARG A 282 -22.73 12.41 13.39
CA ARG A 282 -23.46 13.54 12.77
C ARG A 282 -23.28 14.84 13.55
N ALA A 283 -23.20 14.79 14.88
CA ALA A 283 -23.21 15.96 15.76
C ALA A 283 -22.16 17.02 15.39
N GLN A 284 -20.99 16.62 14.91
CA GLN A 284 -19.94 17.54 14.45
C GLN A 284 -20.40 18.47 13.31
N TRP A 285 -21.30 17.99 12.46
CA TRP A 285 -21.83 18.73 11.30
C TRP A 285 -23.25 19.25 11.51
N ASP A 286 -23.73 19.28 12.75
CA ASP A 286 -25.00 19.92 13.10
C ASP A 286 -24.88 21.44 12.94
N ARG A 287 -25.55 21.99 11.91
CA ARG A 287 -25.59 23.42 11.58
C ARG A 287 -26.12 24.28 12.72
N GLU A 288 -27.06 23.75 13.50
CA GLU A 288 -27.71 24.47 14.61
C GLU A 288 -26.87 24.45 15.90
N ARG A 289 -25.75 23.71 15.91
CA ARG A 289 -24.82 23.55 17.06
C ARG A 289 -25.50 23.05 18.34
N GLN A 290 -26.64 22.37 18.22
CA GLN A 290 -27.37 21.87 19.39
C GLN A 290 -26.60 20.75 20.11
N HIS A 291 -25.72 20.04 19.41
CA HIS A 291 -25.01 18.86 19.91
C HIS A 291 -23.49 19.06 20.04
N GLN A 292 -23.02 20.29 20.29
CA GLN A 292 -21.59 20.62 20.30
C GLN A 292 -20.78 19.79 21.32
N ALA A 293 -21.29 19.58 22.53
CA ALA A 293 -20.60 18.79 23.55
C ALA A 293 -20.41 17.32 23.13
N LEU A 294 -21.44 16.72 22.50
CA LEU A 294 -21.38 15.36 21.97
C LEU A 294 -20.37 15.26 20.83
N ALA A 295 -20.33 16.28 19.95
CA ALA A 295 -19.37 16.35 18.86
C ALA A 295 -17.92 16.42 19.38
N GLU A 296 -17.66 17.28 20.35
CA GLU A 296 -16.33 17.44 20.96
C GLU A 296 -15.88 16.14 21.65
N GLN A 297 -16.75 15.50 22.43
CA GLN A 297 -16.47 14.19 23.02
C GLN A 297 -16.15 13.14 21.95
N THR A 298 -16.96 13.07 20.89
CA THR A 298 -16.79 12.09 19.81
C THR A 298 -15.49 12.31 19.05
N TRP A 299 -15.04 13.54 18.87
CA TRP A 299 -13.82 13.85 18.11
C TRP A 299 -12.52 13.82 18.91
N THR A 300 -12.63 13.85 20.24
CA THR A 300 -11.49 13.74 21.18
C THR A 300 -11.24 12.33 21.70
N GLU A 301 -12.21 11.43 21.57
CA GLU A 301 -12.05 10.04 21.94
C GLU A 301 -11.09 9.30 20.98
N ASP A 302 -10.13 8.59 21.55
CA ASP A 302 -9.13 7.80 20.83
C ASP A 302 -9.76 6.56 20.19
N LYS A 303 -10.28 6.68 18.97
CA LYS A 303 -10.90 5.56 18.24
C LYS A 303 -9.90 4.76 17.41
N PHE A 304 -8.78 5.38 17.07
CA PHE A 304 -7.76 4.81 16.19
C PHE A 304 -6.53 4.39 16.97
N LEU A 305 -5.83 3.39 16.45
CA LEU A 305 -4.56 2.92 16.94
C LEU A 305 -3.58 2.90 15.77
N LEU A 306 -2.57 3.77 15.79
CA LEU A 306 -1.50 3.79 14.81
C LEU A 306 -0.44 2.78 15.21
N VAL A 307 -0.32 1.69 14.47
CA VAL A 307 0.62 0.59 14.73
C VAL A 307 1.80 0.71 13.78
N MET A 308 2.99 1.01 14.30
CA MET A 308 4.21 1.14 13.52
C MET A 308 5.15 -0.02 13.81
N GLY A 309 5.58 -0.72 12.76
CA GLY A 309 6.64 -1.73 12.84
C GLY A 309 7.95 -1.19 12.28
N ASP A 310 9.07 -1.63 12.86
CA ASP A 310 10.42 -1.28 12.39
C ASP A 310 11.39 -2.45 12.54
N PHE A 311 12.11 -2.76 11.46
CA PHE A 311 13.20 -3.74 11.48
C PHE A 311 14.47 -3.09 12.05
N PHE A 312 15.02 -3.67 13.11
CA PHE A 312 16.29 -3.25 13.70
C PHE A 312 17.43 -4.21 13.38
N GLY A 313 18.66 -3.68 13.35
CA GLY A 313 19.85 -4.47 13.05
C GLY A 313 20.11 -4.67 11.55
N ILE A 314 19.52 -3.83 10.67
CA ILE A 314 19.69 -3.90 9.20
C ILE A 314 21.16 -4.01 8.79
N GLN A 315 22.04 -3.16 9.33
CA GLN A 315 23.46 -3.18 8.97
C GLN A 315 24.13 -4.51 9.32
N SER A 316 23.93 -5.00 10.54
CA SER A 316 24.47 -6.29 10.99
C SER A 316 23.91 -7.48 10.20
N PHE A 317 22.65 -7.38 9.76
CA PHE A 317 21.98 -8.40 8.96
C PHE A 317 22.54 -8.43 7.52
N ILE A 318 22.68 -7.26 6.87
CA ILE A 318 23.12 -7.13 5.49
C ILE A 318 24.63 -7.43 5.34
N PHE A 319 25.46 -6.94 6.27
CA PHE A 319 26.93 -6.97 6.13
C PHE A 319 27.63 -8.07 6.96
N SER A 320 26.90 -9.08 7.43
CA SER A 320 27.52 -10.24 8.10
C SER A 320 28.54 -10.95 7.19
N SER A 321 29.74 -11.18 7.71
CA SER A 321 30.91 -11.64 6.95
C SER A 321 31.35 -13.06 7.33
N GLY A 322 31.72 -13.83 6.32
CA GLY A 322 32.23 -15.19 6.42
C GLY A 322 33.14 -15.54 5.24
N SER A 323 33.78 -16.70 5.29
CA SER A 323 34.81 -17.12 4.31
C SER A 323 34.33 -17.14 2.85
N GLU A 324 33.04 -17.37 2.60
CA GLU A 324 32.46 -17.47 1.25
C GLU A 324 31.59 -16.27 0.85
N THR A 325 31.61 -15.18 1.65
CA THR A 325 30.81 -13.98 1.37
C THR A 325 31.25 -13.29 0.08
N GLN A 326 32.57 -13.24 -0.19
CA GLN A 326 33.12 -12.52 -1.35
C GLN A 326 32.70 -13.15 -2.69
N LYS A 327 32.78 -14.48 -2.82
CA LYS A 327 32.39 -15.22 -4.03
C LYS A 327 30.89 -15.16 -4.35
N ASN A 328 30.07 -14.75 -3.39
CA ASN A 328 28.62 -14.67 -3.53
C ASN A 328 28.09 -13.26 -3.24
N ALA A 329 28.95 -12.25 -3.20
CA ALA A 329 28.65 -10.96 -2.59
C ALA A 329 27.42 -10.28 -3.19
N ALA A 330 27.34 -10.18 -4.53
CA ALA A 330 26.21 -9.52 -5.20
C ALA A 330 24.88 -10.24 -4.96
N ARG A 331 24.87 -11.59 -5.06
CA ARG A 331 23.68 -12.41 -4.81
C ARG A 331 23.23 -12.34 -3.35
N LEU A 332 24.17 -12.42 -2.41
CA LEU A 332 23.89 -12.32 -0.97
C LEU A 332 23.40 -10.94 -0.58
N LEU A 333 24.00 -9.86 -1.10
CA LEU A 333 23.59 -8.49 -0.78
C LEU A 333 22.15 -8.23 -1.23
N ARG A 334 21.83 -8.59 -2.49
CA ARG A 334 20.47 -8.52 -3.02
C ARG A 334 19.52 -9.40 -2.20
N GLY A 335 19.93 -10.63 -1.93
CA GLY A 335 19.17 -11.59 -1.14
C GLY A 335 18.82 -11.07 0.26
N ARG A 336 19.80 -10.56 1.00
CA ARG A 336 19.63 -9.99 2.35
C ARG A 336 18.75 -8.76 2.34
N SER A 337 18.94 -7.85 1.38
CA SER A 337 18.10 -6.65 1.25
C SER A 337 16.65 -7.02 0.97
N ALA A 338 16.39 -7.90 -0.02
CA ALA A 338 15.05 -8.38 -0.31
C ALA A 338 14.44 -9.15 0.88
N TYR A 339 15.24 -9.95 1.60
CA TYR A 339 14.78 -10.70 2.75
C TYR A 339 14.30 -9.81 3.91
N ILE A 340 14.92 -8.65 4.13
CA ILE A 340 14.42 -7.66 5.10
C ILE A 340 13.04 -7.17 4.69
N SER A 341 12.85 -6.82 3.41
CA SER A 341 11.53 -6.44 2.89
C SER A 341 10.51 -7.57 3.08
N LEU A 342 10.88 -8.82 2.85
CA LEU A 342 10.00 -9.98 3.06
C LEU A 342 9.62 -10.15 4.53
N LEU A 343 10.57 -10.03 5.47
CA LEU A 343 10.28 -10.09 6.90
C LEU A 343 9.33 -8.97 7.32
N THR A 344 9.57 -7.74 6.87
CA THR A 344 8.72 -6.58 7.18
C THR A 344 7.31 -6.74 6.59
N GLU A 345 7.19 -7.20 5.35
CA GLU A 345 5.90 -7.47 4.70
C GLU A 345 5.14 -8.62 5.40
N CYS A 346 5.81 -9.72 5.75
CA CYS A 346 5.20 -10.83 6.47
C CYS A 346 4.77 -10.43 7.89
N ALA A 347 5.55 -9.58 8.56
CA ALA A 347 5.18 -9.04 9.86
C ALA A 347 3.93 -8.16 9.78
N ALA A 348 3.85 -7.27 8.79
CA ALA A 348 2.64 -6.48 8.55
C ALA A 348 1.44 -7.38 8.22
N LEU A 349 1.62 -8.38 7.35
CA LEU A 349 0.58 -9.34 7.00
C LEU A 349 0.08 -10.14 8.22
N LYS A 350 0.99 -10.58 9.09
CA LYS A 350 0.65 -11.25 10.35
C LYS A 350 -0.25 -10.40 11.22
N ILE A 351 0.08 -9.11 11.38
CA ILE A 351 -0.76 -8.16 12.14
C ILE A 351 -2.14 -8.00 11.48
N LEU A 352 -2.18 -7.79 10.16
CA LEU A 352 -3.45 -7.66 9.45
C LEU A 352 -4.33 -8.92 9.61
N ASP A 353 -3.74 -10.11 9.54
CA ASP A 353 -4.47 -11.36 9.64
C ASP A 353 -5.02 -11.63 11.04
N GLU A 354 -4.21 -11.46 12.08
CA GLU A 354 -4.61 -11.70 13.48
C GLU A 354 -5.66 -10.68 13.96
N LEU A 355 -5.63 -9.46 13.42
CA LEU A 355 -6.62 -8.42 13.69
C LEU A 355 -7.85 -8.50 12.75
N GLY A 356 -7.78 -9.30 11.68
CA GLY A 356 -8.81 -9.37 10.64
C GLY A 356 -9.00 -8.04 9.89
N LEU A 357 -7.89 -7.36 9.59
CA LEU A 357 -7.85 -6.09 8.87
C LEU A 357 -7.55 -6.30 7.37
N PRO A 358 -8.11 -5.47 6.48
CA PRO A 358 -7.85 -5.51 5.04
C PRO A 358 -6.44 -5.00 4.72
N PRO A 359 -5.89 -5.33 3.52
CA PRO A 359 -4.61 -4.79 3.07
C PRO A 359 -4.56 -3.26 3.07
N THR A 360 -5.68 -2.59 2.82
CA THR A 360 -5.79 -1.11 2.84
C THR A 360 -5.54 -0.50 4.22
N SER A 361 -5.63 -1.26 5.31
CA SER A 361 -5.29 -0.77 6.66
C SER A 361 -3.79 -0.53 6.83
N GLN A 362 -2.93 -1.13 6.01
CA GLN A 362 -1.52 -0.77 5.94
C GLN A 362 -1.39 0.46 5.04
N VAL A 363 -1.09 1.62 5.62
CA VAL A 363 -1.01 2.90 4.91
C VAL A 363 0.40 3.21 4.42
N ILE A 364 1.43 2.71 5.13
CA ILE A 364 2.84 2.86 4.74
C ILE A 364 3.51 1.49 4.80
N ASN A 365 4.33 1.18 3.79
CA ASN A 365 5.34 0.14 3.87
C ASN A 365 6.59 0.57 3.09
N ALA A 366 7.66 0.92 3.79
CA ALA A 366 8.89 1.42 3.18
C ALA A 366 10.10 1.17 4.07
N ALA A 367 11.22 0.78 3.46
CA ALA A 367 12.54 0.72 4.10
C ALA A 367 12.58 -0.04 5.45
N GLY A 368 11.88 -1.17 5.55
CA GLY A 368 11.85 -1.98 6.79
C GLY A 368 10.86 -1.47 7.85
N LYS A 369 10.08 -0.42 7.53
CA LYS A 369 9.03 0.14 8.39
C LYS A 369 7.66 0.00 7.76
N PHE A 370 6.65 -0.23 8.58
CA PHE A 370 5.25 -0.18 8.15
C PHE A 370 4.40 0.60 9.15
N LEU A 371 3.30 1.16 8.66
CA LEU A 371 2.26 1.80 9.48
C LEU A 371 0.90 1.19 9.14
N ILE A 372 0.20 0.71 10.16
CA ILE A 372 -1.13 0.14 10.09
C ILE A 372 -2.09 0.99 10.93
N VAL A 373 -3.27 1.29 10.40
CA VAL A 373 -4.37 1.92 11.16
C VAL A 373 -5.32 0.81 11.63
N ALA A 374 -5.46 0.67 12.95
CA ALA A 374 -6.28 -0.34 13.61
C ALA A 374 -7.33 0.32 14.54
N PRO A 375 -8.40 -0.38 14.95
CA PRO A 375 -9.32 0.10 15.98
C PRO A 375 -8.65 0.10 17.36
N ASN A 376 -8.87 1.15 18.15
CA ASN A 376 -8.31 1.24 19.50
C ASN A 376 -9.14 0.46 20.55
N ARG A 377 -9.03 -0.88 20.54
CA ARG A 377 -9.65 -1.75 21.55
C ARG A 377 -8.61 -2.45 22.42
N SER A 378 -8.97 -2.84 23.64
CA SER A 378 -8.06 -3.57 24.55
C SER A 378 -7.62 -4.91 23.93
N GLU A 379 -8.54 -5.65 23.33
CA GLU A 379 -8.26 -6.92 22.64
C GLU A 379 -7.23 -6.79 21.50
N VAL A 380 -7.19 -5.64 20.82
CA VAL A 380 -6.22 -5.37 19.75
C VAL A 380 -4.83 -5.21 20.34
N ARG A 381 -4.71 -4.46 21.45
CA ARG A 381 -3.43 -4.27 22.14
C ARG A 381 -2.89 -5.58 22.71
N GLU A 382 -3.76 -6.43 23.25
CA GLU A 382 -3.39 -7.77 23.73
C GLU A 382 -2.87 -8.66 22.58
N LYS A 383 -3.56 -8.68 21.44
CA LYS A 383 -3.08 -9.40 20.24
C LYS A 383 -1.75 -8.88 19.74
N LEU A 384 -1.55 -7.56 19.68
CA LEU A 384 -0.28 -6.95 19.28
C LEU A 384 0.88 -7.36 20.19
N ALA A 385 0.65 -7.43 21.51
CA ALA A 385 1.65 -7.93 22.45
C ALA A 385 2.02 -9.40 22.19
N GLY A 386 1.01 -10.25 21.91
CA GLY A 386 1.24 -11.65 21.53
C GLY A 386 2.06 -11.79 20.24
N ILE A 387 1.75 -10.97 19.22
CA ILE A 387 2.48 -10.95 17.95
C ILE A 387 3.93 -10.46 18.15
N GLN A 388 4.16 -9.44 18.98
CA GLN A 388 5.51 -8.99 19.31
C GLN A 388 6.35 -10.12 19.94
N ASN A 389 5.75 -10.94 20.81
CA ASN A 389 6.43 -12.10 21.38
C ASN A 389 6.72 -13.16 20.30
N GLU A 390 5.79 -13.45 19.40
CA GLU A 390 6.02 -14.37 18.28
C GLU A 390 7.21 -13.91 17.42
N PHE A 391 7.29 -12.62 17.11
CA PHE A 391 8.43 -12.05 16.38
C PHE A 391 9.73 -12.21 17.18
N ASN A 392 9.74 -11.87 18.47
CA ASN A 392 10.92 -12.02 19.32
C ASN A 392 11.42 -13.47 19.33
N GLN A 393 10.51 -14.44 19.49
CA GLN A 393 10.88 -15.87 19.49
C GLN A 393 11.47 -16.30 18.15
N TRP A 394 10.88 -15.88 17.04
CA TRP A 394 11.42 -16.17 15.71
C TRP A 394 12.85 -15.63 15.56
N PHE A 395 13.09 -14.38 15.93
CA PHE A 395 14.41 -13.76 15.81
C PHE A 395 15.46 -14.34 16.78
N LEU A 396 15.06 -14.75 17.98
CA LEU A 396 15.92 -15.48 18.91
C LEU A 396 16.34 -16.83 18.33
N GLN A 397 15.40 -17.57 17.71
CA GLN A 397 15.67 -18.88 17.13
C GLN A 397 16.49 -18.82 15.85
N GLN A 398 16.19 -17.88 14.94
CA GLN A 398 16.76 -17.85 13.60
C GLN A 398 17.97 -16.91 13.46
N THR A 399 18.07 -15.89 14.31
CA THR A 399 19.13 -14.86 14.21
C THR A 399 19.88 -14.64 15.53
N TRP A 400 19.62 -15.44 16.56
CA TRP A 400 20.23 -15.31 17.89
C TRP A 400 20.07 -13.92 18.51
N GLY A 401 19.01 -13.19 18.11
CA GLY A 401 18.69 -11.86 18.61
C GLY A 401 19.52 -10.70 18.04
N GLU A 402 20.32 -10.91 16.99
CA GLU A 402 21.12 -9.84 16.37
C GLU A 402 20.28 -8.85 15.56
N SER A 403 19.11 -9.30 15.13
CA SER A 403 18.12 -8.50 14.41
C SER A 403 16.74 -8.75 15.01
N GLY A 404 15.78 -7.92 14.63
CA GLY A 404 14.40 -8.14 15.02
C GLY A 404 13.45 -7.09 14.48
N ILE A 405 12.18 -7.28 14.79
CA ILE A 405 11.10 -6.34 14.44
C ILE A 405 10.44 -5.88 15.72
N GLY A 406 10.42 -4.56 15.92
CA GLY A 406 9.72 -3.92 17.03
C GLY A 406 8.43 -3.32 16.51
N ILE A 407 7.34 -3.52 17.24
CA ILE A 407 6.03 -2.93 16.99
C ILE A 407 5.76 -1.92 18.11
N SER A 408 5.45 -0.69 17.74
CA SER A 408 4.90 0.32 18.63
C SER A 408 3.47 0.64 18.21
N TRP A 409 2.65 1.10 19.15
CA TRP A 409 1.31 1.59 18.84
C TRP A 409 0.95 2.82 19.66
N GLU A 410 0.31 3.80 19.02
CA GLU A 410 -0.09 5.06 19.64
C GLU A 410 -1.59 5.31 19.39
N PRO A 411 -2.39 5.60 20.43
CA PRO A 411 -3.79 5.98 20.27
C PRO A 411 -3.94 7.32 19.55
N ALA A 412 -5.00 7.45 18.75
CA ALA A 412 -5.32 8.67 18.04
C ALA A 412 -6.83 8.92 17.97
N ALA A 413 -7.20 10.19 18.05
CA ALA A 413 -8.57 10.67 17.88
C ALA A 413 -8.75 11.35 16.50
N CYS A 414 -9.99 11.59 16.07
CA CYS A 414 -10.26 12.33 14.83
C CYS A 414 -9.60 13.72 14.84
N ASN A 415 -9.55 14.37 16.01
CA ASN A 415 -8.92 15.68 16.18
C ASN A 415 -7.40 15.70 15.93
N ASP A 416 -6.71 14.55 16.01
CA ASP A 416 -5.27 14.50 15.71
C ASP A 416 -4.98 14.64 14.20
N PHE A 417 -5.98 14.45 13.34
CA PHE A 417 -5.81 14.53 11.87
C PHE A 417 -6.28 15.87 11.28
N LEU A 418 -6.85 16.77 12.09
CA LEU A 418 -7.35 18.06 11.62
C LEU A 418 -6.22 19.04 11.30
N ASP A 419 -6.39 19.78 10.21
CA ASP A 419 -5.53 20.91 9.85
C ASP A 419 -5.91 22.16 10.65
N ARG A 420 -5.46 22.22 11.92
CA ARG A 420 -5.67 23.36 12.81
C ARG A 420 -4.62 24.45 12.59
N ASN A 421 -4.60 25.09 11.43
CA ASN A 421 -3.67 26.19 11.12
C ASN A 421 -4.09 27.56 11.69
N ARG A 422 -5.02 27.63 12.66
CA ARG A 422 -5.57 28.89 13.18
C ARG A 422 -4.83 29.49 14.40
N GLY A 423 -3.63 29.04 14.75
CA GLY A 423 -2.81 29.64 15.83
C GLY A 423 -1.34 29.19 15.85
N ASP A 424 -0.56 29.77 16.76
CA ASP A 424 0.90 29.65 16.91
C ASP A 424 1.38 28.25 17.36
N GLY A 425 0.47 27.29 17.46
CA GLY A 425 0.72 25.95 18.01
C GLY A 425 1.16 24.94 16.95
N GLU A 426 1.86 23.91 17.41
CA GLU A 426 2.26 22.79 16.56
C GLU A 426 1.03 22.00 16.05
N PRO A 427 0.98 21.64 14.75
CA PRO A 427 -0.14 20.88 14.17
C PRO A 427 -0.42 19.57 14.92
N PRO A 428 -1.70 19.20 15.17
CA PRO A 428 -2.05 17.99 15.91
C PRO A 428 -1.43 16.71 15.33
N PHE A 429 -1.44 16.58 14.00
CA PHE A 429 -0.88 15.41 13.33
C PHE A 429 0.61 15.26 13.57
N LYS A 430 1.36 16.37 13.55
CA LYS A 430 2.80 16.38 13.87
C LYS A 430 3.03 15.86 15.30
N ARG A 431 2.25 16.32 16.28
CA ARG A 431 2.37 15.83 17.67
C ARG A 431 2.11 14.33 17.78
N LEU A 432 1.09 13.82 17.08
CA LEU A 432 0.78 12.39 17.06
C LEU A 432 1.96 11.57 16.49
N ILE A 433 2.54 12.02 15.37
CA ILE A 433 3.71 11.36 14.77
C ILE A 433 4.95 11.42 15.68
N ASP A 434 5.19 12.55 16.33
CA ASP A 434 6.31 12.70 17.28
C ASP A 434 6.16 11.76 18.48
N ARG A 435 4.93 11.59 19.01
CA ARG A 435 4.64 10.59 20.07
C ARG A 435 4.90 9.17 19.56
N LEU A 436 4.42 8.84 18.37
CA LEU A 436 4.60 7.51 17.77
C LEU A 436 6.08 7.17 17.54
N PHE A 437 6.89 8.11 17.04
CA PHE A 437 8.33 7.91 16.88
C PHE A 437 9.04 7.79 18.21
N LYS A 438 8.68 8.59 19.21
CA LYS A 438 9.23 8.44 20.55
C LYS A 438 8.96 7.03 21.13
N ARG A 439 7.73 6.53 20.97
CA ARG A 439 7.38 5.15 21.38
C ARG A 439 8.19 4.10 20.63
N LEU A 440 8.44 4.31 19.34
CA LEU A 440 9.25 3.39 18.55
C LEU A 440 10.70 3.33 19.05
N GLU A 441 11.29 4.48 19.40
CA GLU A 441 12.63 4.52 19.99
C GLU A 441 12.69 3.84 21.36
N ASP A 442 11.65 3.97 22.19
CA ASP A 442 11.55 3.23 23.46
C ASP A 442 11.56 1.70 23.23
N ILE A 443 10.83 1.21 22.22
CA ILE A 443 10.81 -0.21 21.86
C ILE A 443 12.18 -0.68 21.34
N LYS A 444 12.87 0.14 20.54
CA LYS A 444 14.22 -0.16 20.07
C LYS A 444 15.26 -0.25 21.17
N ALA A 445 15.03 0.44 22.30
CA ALA A 445 15.89 0.35 23.47
C ALA A 445 15.61 -0.90 24.32
N ARG A 446 14.45 -1.56 24.12
CA ARG A 446 13.99 -2.76 24.86
C ARG A 446 13.87 -3.99 23.94
N ARG A 447 14.86 -4.19 23.07
CA ARG A 447 14.84 -5.27 22.06
C ARG A 447 14.64 -6.62 22.72
N LEU A 448 13.80 -7.45 22.11
CA LEU A 448 13.54 -8.84 22.51
C LEU A 448 13.02 -9.00 23.95
N ASP A 449 12.63 -7.89 24.58
CA ASP A 449 12.14 -7.82 25.96
C ASP A 449 13.08 -8.51 26.98
N LEU A 450 14.41 -8.39 26.79
CA LEU A 450 15.43 -9.05 27.64
C LEU A 450 15.37 -8.67 29.12
N CYS A 451 14.71 -7.57 29.46
CA CYS A 451 14.55 -7.07 30.82
C CYS A 451 13.08 -7.01 31.27
N GLY A 452 12.17 -7.59 30.50
CA GLY A 452 10.74 -7.61 30.81
C GLY A 452 10.37 -8.72 31.79
N ASP A 453 9.09 -8.74 32.20
CA ASP A 453 8.57 -9.72 33.16
C ASP A 453 8.64 -11.16 32.63
N ASN A 454 8.67 -11.34 31.30
CA ASN A 454 8.78 -12.63 30.62
C ASN A 454 10.06 -12.72 29.77
N ALA A 455 11.17 -12.19 30.29
CA ALA A 455 12.44 -12.19 29.57
C ALA A 455 12.86 -13.62 29.14
N PRO A 456 13.39 -13.78 27.90
CA PRO A 456 13.95 -15.06 27.47
C PRO A 456 15.16 -15.43 28.34
N ALA A 457 15.47 -16.73 28.39
CA ALA A 457 16.66 -17.19 29.12
C ALA A 457 17.92 -16.50 28.57
N PRO A 458 18.82 -16.00 29.45
CA PRO A 458 19.99 -15.22 29.03
C PRO A 458 21.06 -16.06 28.31
N VAL A 459 20.93 -17.39 28.36
CA VAL A 459 21.82 -18.35 27.72
C VAL A 459 20.99 -19.24 26.82
N PHE A 460 21.40 -19.36 25.56
CA PHE A 460 20.79 -20.29 24.62
C PHE A 460 21.15 -21.74 24.99
N GLU A 461 20.16 -22.51 25.44
CA GLU A 461 20.33 -23.94 25.69
C GLU A 461 20.63 -24.70 24.39
N GLY A 462 21.63 -25.57 24.40
CA GLY A 462 22.01 -26.39 23.25
C GLY A 462 22.66 -25.65 22.08
N PHE A 463 23.06 -24.38 22.25
CA PHE A 463 23.74 -23.62 21.18
C PHE A 463 25.03 -24.29 20.73
N LEU A 464 25.94 -24.64 21.66
CA LEU A 464 27.20 -25.32 21.31
C LEU A 464 26.93 -26.72 20.71
N ASP A 465 25.99 -27.45 21.29
CA ASP A 465 25.58 -28.78 20.81
C ASP A 465 25.04 -28.73 19.37
N SER A 466 24.43 -27.61 18.96
CA SER A 466 23.86 -27.47 17.61
C SER A 466 24.91 -27.47 16.49
N PHE A 467 26.16 -27.10 16.78
CA PHE A 467 27.28 -27.21 15.83
C PHE A 467 27.71 -28.66 15.62
N GLU A 468 27.59 -29.49 16.65
CA GLU A 468 27.94 -30.91 16.63
C GLU A 468 26.79 -31.78 16.12
N LYS A 469 25.54 -31.44 16.43
CA LYS A 469 24.32 -32.20 16.09
C LYS A 469 24.20 -32.50 14.59
N HIS A 470 24.66 -31.58 13.75
CA HIS A 470 24.67 -31.76 12.30
C HIS A 470 26.00 -32.28 11.75
N GLY A 471 27.09 -32.28 12.54
CA GLY A 471 28.44 -32.61 12.09
C GLY A 471 29.00 -31.67 11.02
N LYS A 472 28.37 -30.50 10.86
CA LYS A 472 28.58 -29.55 9.74
C LYS A 472 29.29 -28.26 10.17
N GLY A 473 29.51 -28.07 11.47
CA GLY A 473 30.27 -26.95 12.01
C GLY A 473 29.60 -25.59 11.82
N VAL A 474 30.43 -24.57 11.57
CA VAL A 474 30.00 -23.17 11.45
C VAL A 474 29.59 -22.86 10.01
N CYS A 475 28.54 -22.07 9.84
CA CYS A 475 28.06 -21.60 8.55
C CYS A 475 29.15 -20.82 7.80
N ALA A 476 29.43 -21.24 6.56
CA ALA A 476 30.48 -20.64 5.74
C ALA A 476 30.19 -19.20 5.27
N ILE A 477 28.92 -18.75 5.37
CA ILE A 477 28.44 -17.47 4.84
C ILE A 477 28.36 -16.38 5.92
N ASP A 478 27.82 -16.70 7.09
CA ASP A 478 27.71 -15.76 8.22
C ASP A 478 28.85 -15.93 9.23
N GLY A 479 29.62 -17.02 9.15
CA GLY A 479 30.81 -17.26 9.98
C GLY A 479 30.53 -17.52 11.46
N ARG A 480 29.26 -17.67 11.87
CA ARG A 480 28.90 -17.76 13.30
C ARG A 480 27.76 -18.70 13.62
N SER A 481 26.79 -18.90 12.73
CA SER A 481 25.62 -19.72 12.99
C SER A 481 25.92 -21.21 12.76
N PRO A 482 25.21 -22.13 13.45
CA PRO A 482 25.31 -23.56 13.18
C PRO A 482 24.90 -23.89 11.74
N ALA A 483 25.72 -24.67 11.05
CA ALA A 483 25.44 -25.09 9.67
C ALA A 483 24.55 -26.34 9.65
N SER A 484 23.58 -26.36 8.73
CA SER A 484 22.65 -27.48 8.57
C SER A 484 22.53 -27.96 7.13
N GLU A 485 22.81 -27.10 6.15
CA GLU A 485 22.63 -27.38 4.71
C GLU A 485 23.94 -27.32 3.95
N SER A 486 24.03 -28.05 2.83
CA SER A 486 25.19 -27.95 1.94
C SER A 486 25.11 -26.69 1.07
N LEU A 487 26.23 -25.98 0.93
CA LEU A 487 26.31 -24.80 0.06
C LEU A 487 26.14 -25.24 -1.41
N PRO A 488 25.13 -24.74 -2.14
CA PRO A 488 24.90 -25.14 -3.52
C PRO A 488 26.10 -24.82 -4.42
N LYS A 489 26.52 -25.79 -5.25
CA LYS A 489 27.64 -25.68 -6.21
C LYS A 489 29.03 -25.44 -5.60
N ALA A 490 29.22 -25.67 -4.30
CA ALA A 490 30.56 -25.64 -3.70
C ALA A 490 31.39 -26.85 -4.17
N LYS A 491 32.65 -26.61 -4.58
CA LYS A 491 33.61 -27.67 -4.94
C LYS A 491 34.08 -28.46 -3.71
N ASP A 492 34.02 -27.85 -2.54
CA ASP A 492 34.34 -28.46 -1.24
C ASP A 492 33.05 -28.70 -0.43
N ASN A 493 33.05 -29.68 0.49
CA ASN A 493 31.97 -29.94 1.44
C ASN A 493 31.78 -28.78 2.45
N LYS A 494 31.28 -27.64 1.97
CA LYS A 494 30.95 -26.46 2.77
C LYS A 494 29.48 -26.47 3.13
N TYR A 495 29.20 -26.05 4.36
CA TYR A 495 27.86 -26.04 4.92
C TYR A 495 27.44 -24.64 5.37
N ILE A 496 26.14 -24.39 5.35
CA ILE A 496 25.51 -23.11 5.65
C ILE A 496 24.28 -23.29 6.54
N SER A 497 23.86 -22.21 7.20
CA SER A 497 22.59 -22.15 7.93
C SER A 497 21.40 -22.08 6.96
N LEU A 498 20.20 -22.45 7.44
CA LEU A 498 18.96 -22.30 6.66
C LEU A 498 18.70 -20.84 6.25
N LEU A 499 18.97 -19.89 7.15
CA LEU A 499 18.83 -18.47 6.86
C LEU A 499 19.78 -18.04 5.73
N ALA A 500 21.03 -18.48 5.76
CA ALA A 500 21.98 -18.18 4.69
C ALA A 500 21.56 -18.81 3.35
N LEU A 501 21.01 -20.04 3.38
CA LEU A 501 20.45 -20.69 2.18
C LEU A 501 19.29 -19.87 1.61
N ASP A 502 18.37 -19.41 2.45
CA ASP A 502 17.23 -18.61 2.03
C ASP A 502 17.63 -17.23 1.50
N GLN A 503 18.64 -16.58 2.09
CA GLN A 503 19.21 -15.35 1.55
C GLN A 503 19.81 -15.56 0.16
N ILE A 504 20.57 -16.65 -0.05
CA ILE A 504 21.12 -17.02 -1.36
C ILE A 504 20.00 -17.27 -2.37
N ASN A 505 18.99 -18.06 -1.98
CA ASN A 505 17.86 -18.42 -2.84
C ASN A 505 17.00 -17.20 -3.17
N THR A 506 16.71 -16.34 -2.21
CA THR A 506 16.01 -15.06 -2.43
C THR A 506 16.76 -14.22 -3.45
N GLY A 507 18.07 -14.03 -3.26
CA GLY A 507 18.89 -13.27 -4.21
C GLY A 507 18.90 -13.87 -5.61
N LYS A 508 18.90 -15.20 -5.73
CA LYS A 508 18.78 -15.90 -7.01
C LYS A 508 17.40 -15.70 -7.63
N TRP A 509 16.34 -16.02 -6.91
CA TRP A 509 14.99 -16.12 -7.46
C TRP A 509 14.36 -14.77 -7.76
N VAL A 510 14.61 -13.72 -6.96
CA VAL A 510 14.19 -12.35 -7.27
C VAL A 510 14.71 -11.88 -8.64
N ALA A 511 15.89 -12.34 -9.06
CA ALA A 511 16.49 -11.91 -10.32
C ALA A 511 15.99 -12.71 -11.56
N HIS A 512 15.27 -13.81 -11.37
CA HIS A 512 14.90 -14.75 -12.45
C HIS A 512 13.42 -15.09 -12.48
N ASN A 513 12.61 -14.44 -11.65
CA ASN A 513 11.18 -14.64 -11.56
C ASN A 513 10.53 -13.26 -11.55
N ASP A 514 9.22 -13.23 -11.77
CA ASP A 514 8.46 -11.98 -11.87
C ASP A 514 7.55 -11.77 -10.66
N ARG A 515 7.30 -12.86 -9.91
CA ARG A 515 6.29 -12.90 -8.87
C ARG A 515 6.74 -13.67 -7.65
N LEU A 516 6.10 -13.34 -6.54
CA LEU A 516 6.25 -13.97 -5.24
C LEU A 516 4.89 -14.30 -4.66
N LEU A 517 4.80 -15.49 -4.08
CA LEU A 517 3.61 -16.02 -3.42
C LEU A 517 3.85 -16.07 -1.92
N VAL A 518 2.88 -15.59 -1.14
CA VAL A 518 2.84 -15.77 0.30
C VAL A 518 1.69 -16.72 0.62
N THR A 519 2.02 -17.92 1.11
CA THR A 519 1.07 -19.00 1.40
C THR A 519 1.14 -19.42 2.86
N ARG A 520 0.06 -20.01 3.40
CA ARG A 520 0.10 -20.62 4.75
C ARG A 520 0.76 -21.99 4.74
N SER A 521 0.67 -22.71 3.62
CA SER A 521 1.26 -24.03 3.43
C SER A 521 2.48 -23.95 2.51
N ASN A 522 3.43 -24.87 2.69
CA ASN A 522 4.54 -25.03 1.76
C ASN A 522 4.06 -25.71 0.47
N ILE A 523 4.20 -25.02 -0.66
CA ILE A 523 3.76 -25.51 -1.98
C ILE A 523 4.87 -26.20 -2.79
N ASN A 524 6.08 -26.32 -2.23
CA ASN A 524 7.25 -26.97 -2.83
C ASN A 524 7.59 -26.45 -4.24
N HIS A 525 7.50 -25.13 -4.43
CA HIS A 525 7.76 -24.48 -5.72
C HIS A 525 8.66 -23.26 -5.51
N HIS A 526 9.97 -23.44 -5.68
CA HIS A 526 10.97 -22.41 -5.34
C HIS A 526 10.66 -21.73 -3.99
N THR A 527 10.37 -22.56 -2.99
CA THR A 527 9.92 -22.12 -1.66
C THR A 527 11.12 -21.96 -0.74
N LEU A 528 11.16 -20.86 0.01
CA LEU A 528 12.15 -20.66 1.08
C LEU A 528 11.97 -21.68 2.20
N SER A 529 13.07 -22.01 2.87
CA SER A 529 13.17 -23.08 3.85
C SER A 529 12.53 -22.67 5.18
N LEU A 530 12.75 -21.42 5.59
CA LEU A 530 12.21 -20.86 6.82
C LEU A 530 10.76 -20.38 6.61
N ASN A 531 9.92 -20.72 7.58
CA ASN A 531 8.60 -20.13 7.72
C ASN A 531 8.74 -18.73 8.35
N LEU A 532 8.17 -17.70 7.72
CA LEU A 532 8.21 -16.32 8.17
C LEU A 532 6.90 -15.98 8.86
N PHE A 533 6.88 -16.01 10.19
CA PHE A 533 5.70 -15.62 11.01
C PHE A 533 4.39 -16.32 10.63
N GLY A 534 4.46 -17.61 10.29
CA GLY A 534 3.32 -18.40 9.84
C GLY A 534 3.18 -18.54 8.32
N TYR A 535 4.06 -17.93 7.53
CA TYR A 535 3.97 -17.94 6.06
C TYR A 535 5.15 -18.63 5.37
N HIS A 536 4.86 -19.25 4.23
CA HIS A 536 5.84 -19.75 3.28
C HIS A 536 5.94 -18.82 2.08
N ILE A 537 7.16 -18.61 1.60
CA ILE A 537 7.47 -17.69 0.51
C ILE A 537 7.96 -18.48 -0.69
N SER A 538 7.29 -18.32 -1.82
CA SER A 538 7.61 -19.02 -3.07
C SER A 538 7.78 -18.04 -4.22
N PHE A 539 8.65 -18.36 -5.18
CA PHE A 539 8.95 -17.49 -6.34
C PHE A 539 8.51 -18.16 -7.64
N THR A 540 7.88 -17.40 -8.53
CA THR A 540 7.35 -17.93 -9.79
C THR A 540 7.48 -16.93 -10.94
N GLY A 541 7.69 -17.45 -12.15
CA GLY A 541 7.47 -16.74 -13.41
C GLY A 541 6.01 -16.91 -13.89
N ASN A 542 5.79 -16.96 -15.20
CA ASN A 542 4.46 -17.11 -15.81
C ASN A 542 3.73 -18.39 -15.32
N GLU A 543 2.52 -18.22 -14.79
CA GLU A 543 1.71 -19.22 -14.10
C GLU A 543 0.48 -19.72 -14.87
N ASP A 544 0.35 -19.47 -16.17
CA ASP A 544 -0.83 -19.93 -16.94
C ASP A 544 -1.05 -21.45 -16.79
N ALA A 545 0.02 -22.24 -16.61
CA ALA A 545 -0.03 -23.68 -16.36
C ALA A 545 -0.54 -24.07 -14.96
N SER A 546 -0.53 -23.18 -13.96
CA SER A 546 -1.00 -23.44 -12.59
C SER A 546 -2.49 -23.12 -12.38
N GLY A 547 -3.16 -22.62 -13.42
CA GLY A 547 -4.51 -22.04 -13.29
C GLY A 547 -4.50 -20.76 -12.45
N LYS A 548 -3.43 -19.96 -12.55
CA LYS A 548 -3.24 -18.71 -11.81
C LYS A 548 -3.40 -18.91 -10.30
N PHE A 549 -2.95 -20.04 -9.76
CA PHE A 549 -3.06 -20.40 -8.34
C PHE A 549 -4.50 -20.40 -7.79
N GLY A 550 -5.51 -20.57 -8.66
CA GLY A 550 -6.92 -20.45 -8.27
C GLY A 550 -7.37 -21.41 -7.18
N LYS A 551 -6.77 -22.60 -7.10
CA LYS A 551 -7.04 -23.57 -6.02
C LYS A 551 -6.59 -23.02 -4.65
N LEU A 552 -5.36 -22.50 -4.57
CA LEU A 552 -4.81 -21.95 -3.33
C LEU A 552 -5.57 -20.69 -2.89
N ALA A 553 -6.01 -19.87 -3.85
CA ALA A 553 -6.87 -18.72 -3.58
C ALA A 553 -8.23 -19.12 -3.00
N ALA A 554 -8.87 -20.15 -3.57
CA ALA A 554 -10.16 -20.66 -3.11
C ALA A 554 -10.10 -21.33 -1.73
N GLU A 555 -8.99 -21.98 -1.39
CA GLU A 555 -8.74 -22.61 -0.09
C GLU A 555 -8.34 -21.59 0.99
N GLY A 556 -8.08 -20.33 0.62
CA GLY A 556 -7.58 -19.29 1.53
C GLY A 556 -6.13 -19.51 1.98
N ASP A 557 -5.41 -20.42 1.31
CA ASP A 557 -3.99 -20.69 1.56
C ASP A 557 -3.11 -19.59 0.96
N LEU A 558 -3.47 -19.10 -0.24
CA LEU A 558 -2.82 -17.99 -0.90
C LEU A 558 -3.22 -16.66 -0.25
N ARG A 559 -2.27 -16.02 0.43
CA ARG A 559 -2.51 -14.76 1.15
C ARG A 559 -2.13 -13.55 0.32
N ARG A 560 -1.03 -13.63 -0.43
CA ARG A 560 -0.57 -12.56 -1.32
C ARG A 560 0.08 -13.13 -2.57
N VAL A 561 -0.05 -12.39 -3.68
CA VAL A 561 0.72 -12.57 -4.91
C VAL A 561 1.26 -11.21 -5.27
N TRP A 562 2.58 -11.05 -5.17
CA TRP A 562 3.26 -9.80 -5.48
C TRP A 562 4.01 -9.91 -6.78
N ASP A 563 3.65 -9.06 -7.71
CA ASP A 563 4.38 -8.80 -8.95
C ASP A 563 5.47 -7.75 -8.71
N TYR A 564 6.65 -8.07 -9.21
CA TYR A 564 7.80 -7.18 -9.25
C TYR A 564 8.48 -7.23 -10.63
N SER A 565 7.74 -7.67 -11.65
CA SER A 565 8.21 -7.72 -13.03
C SER A 565 8.66 -6.33 -13.49
N LEU A 566 9.74 -6.30 -14.27
CA LEU A 566 10.19 -5.07 -14.92
C LEU A 566 9.28 -4.75 -16.11
N PRO A 567 8.97 -3.47 -16.38
CA PRO A 567 8.14 -3.11 -17.52
C PRO A 567 8.87 -3.40 -18.84
N GLU A 568 8.15 -3.89 -19.83
CA GLU A 568 8.69 -4.22 -21.17
C GLU A 568 9.07 -2.97 -21.98
N SER A 569 8.39 -1.85 -21.72
CA SER A 569 8.65 -0.55 -22.32
C SER A 569 8.43 0.58 -21.32
N ARG A 570 8.89 1.79 -21.64
CA ARG A 570 8.79 2.94 -20.73
C ARG A 570 7.35 3.44 -20.54
N ASP A 571 6.51 3.26 -21.56
CA ASP A 571 5.10 3.63 -21.59
C ASP A 571 4.16 2.51 -21.11
N ALA A 572 4.68 1.31 -20.85
CA ALA A 572 3.89 0.20 -20.33
C ALA A 572 3.30 0.53 -18.95
N VAL A 573 2.00 0.27 -18.79
CA VAL A 573 1.31 0.40 -17.51
C VAL A 573 1.89 -0.61 -16.52
N LEU A 574 2.26 -0.16 -15.32
CA LEU A 574 2.93 -1.01 -14.33
C LEU A 574 2.01 -2.07 -13.68
N PHE A 575 0.71 -2.09 -14.01
CA PHE A 575 -0.25 -3.07 -13.50
C PHE A 575 -0.56 -4.14 -14.54
N ASN A 576 -0.32 -5.41 -14.20
CA ASN A 576 -0.52 -6.57 -15.07
C ASN A 576 -1.51 -7.61 -14.53
N GLY A 577 -2.32 -7.26 -13.53
CA GLY A 577 -3.36 -8.13 -12.95
C GLY A 577 -3.12 -8.55 -11.49
N TYR A 578 -1.89 -8.40 -10.99
CA TYR A 578 -1.52 -8.78 -9.62
C TYR A 578 -1.13 -7.55 -8.79
N ALA A 579 -1.11 -7.73 -7.46
CA ALA A 579 -0.65 -6.68 -6.56
C ALA A 579 0.83 -6.43 -6.82
N ARG A 580 1.26 -5.17 -6.92
CA ARG A 580 2.65 -4.82 -7.21
C ARG A 580 3.39 -4.47 -5.92
N ARG A 581 4.67 -4.86 -5.84
CA ARG A 581 5.60 -4.39 -4.80
C ARG A 581 6.89 -3.91 -5.45
N SER A 582 7.44 -2.82 -4.93
CA SER A 582 8.69 -2.23 -5.44
C SER A 582 9.92 -3.00 -4.95
N ILE A 583 10.01 -4.29 -5.32
CA ILE A 583 11.18 -5.12 -5.09
C ILE A 583 12.14 -4.89 -6.26
N ASN A 584 13.35 -4.42 -5.99
CA ASN A 584 14.34 -4.23 -7.06
C ASN A 584 14.89 -5.59 -7.52
N ALA A 585 14.37 -6.05 -8.66
CA ALA A 585 14.80 -7.27 -9.31
C ALA A 585 15.80 -7.04 -10.45
N TYR A 586 16.14 -5.79 -10.76
CA TYR A 586 17.07 -5.48 -11.85
C TYR A 586 18.47 -5.99 -11.53
N VAL A 587 19.04 -6.73 -12.47
CA VAL A 587 20.41 -7.20 -12.43
C VAL A 587 21.08 -6.77 -13.73
N PRO A 588 22.13 -5.93 -13.67
CA PRO A 588 22.86 -5.56 -14.87
C PRO A 588 23.49 -6.82 -15.48
N GLN A 589 23.31 -6.98 -16.80
CA GLN A 589 23.87 -8.11 -17.56
C GLN A 589 25.03 -7.61 -18.43
N MET A 590 25.93 -8.53 -18.82
CA MET A 590 27.08 -8.21 -19.67
C MET A 590 26.68 -7.61 -21.02
N GLY A 591 25.52 -7.99 -21.55
CA GLY A 591 25.04 -7.51 -22.85
C GLY A 591 25.82 -8.11 -24.03
N GLU A 592 25.44 -7.73 -25.25
CA GLU A 592 26.18 -8.17 -26.44
C GLU A 592 27.62 -7.68 -26.39
N ALA A 593 28.56 -8.55 -26.77
CA ALA A 593 29.98 -8.21 -26.76
C ALA A 593 30.26 -7.09 -27.76
N ASN A 594 30.74 -5.96 -27.27
CA ASN A 594 31.11 -4.82 -28.10
C ASN A 594 32.63 -4.63 -28.12
N ALA A 595 33.22 -4.29 -29.27
CA ALA A 595 34.66 -4.19 -29.44
C ALA A 595 35.34 -3.14 -28.52
N TRP A 596 34.58 -2.15 -28.03
CA TRP A 596 35.06 -1.11 -27.11
C TRP A 596 34.96 -1.50 -25.62
N GLU A 597 34.27 -2.60 -25.30
CA GLU A 597 34.12 -3.14 -23.94
C GLU A 597 35.03 -4.35 -23.70
N ALA A 598 35.60 -4.93 -24.76
CA ALA A 598 36.46 -6.11 -24.66
C ALA A 598 37.67 -5.89 -23.74
N ASP A 599 38.32 -4.73 -23.84
CA ASP A 599 39.50 -4.39 -23.03
C ASP A 599 39.11 -3.78 -21.66
N ARG A 600 37.86 -3.32 -21.50
CA ARG A 600 37.38 -2.63 -20.28
C ARG A 600 37.40 -3.56 -19.06
N TYR A 601 37.13 -4.85 -19.26
CA TYR A 601 37.02 -5.84 -18.20
C TYR A 601 38.29 -6.70 -18.03
N GLU A 602 39.38 -6.38 -18.72
CA GLU A 602 40.63 -7.17 -18.70
C GLU A 602 41.21 -7.29 -17.27
N GLY A 603 41.51 -8.53 -16.84
CA GLY A 603 42.10 -8.81 -15.53
C GLY A 603 41.10 -8.99 -14.37
N ILE A 604 39.81 -9.13 -14.64
CA ILE A 604 38.84 -9.65 -13.66
C ILE A 604 38.95 -11.18 -13.65
N GLU A 605 39.23 -11.80 -12.49
CA GLU A 605 39.54 -13.25 -12.37
C GLU A 605 38.38 -14.20 -12.78
N GLU A 606 37.17 -13.67 -13.04
CA GLU A 606 36.03 -14.41 -13.59
C GLU A 606 36.09 -14.50 -15.13
N ASP A 607 37.20 -14.97 -15.70
CA ASP A 607 37.33 -15.27 -17.13
C ASP A 607 36.50 -16.53 -17.49
N ALA A 608 35.18 -16.36 -17.59
CA ALA A 608 34.31 -17.26 -18.32
C ALA A 608 34.15 -16.76 -19.78
N GLU A 609 33.80 -17.65 -20.70
CA GLU A 609 33.35 -17.25 -22.05
C GLU A 609 32.30 -16.14 -21.94
N TRP A 610 32.41 -15.10 -22.77
CA TRP A 610 31.49 -13.96 -22.75
C TRP A 610 30.05 -14.45 -22.95
N ASP A 611 29.24 -14.34 -21.91
CA ASP A 611 27.82 -14.65 -21.93
C ASP A 611 27.04 -13.34 -21.75
N ALA A 612 26.34 -12.92 -22.80
CA ALA A 612 25.57 -11.68 -22.81
C ALA A 612 24.48 -11.62 -21.72
N LEU A 613 24.00 -12.78 -21.28
CA LEU A 613 22.97 -12.90 -20.25
C LEU A 613 23.58 -13.06 -18.84
N ALA A 614 24.90 -13.17 -18.72
CA ALA A 614 25.55 -13.29 -17.42
C ALA A 614 25.40 -11.98 -16.62
N PRO A 615 25.04 -12.07 -15.32
CA PRO A 615 25.07 -10.93 -14.42
C PRO A 615 26.47 -10.30 -14.32
N LYS A 616 26.55 -8.96 -14.42
CA LYS A 616 27.77 -8.22 -14.10
C LYS A 616 28.11 -8.39 -12.62
N SER A 617 29.37 -8.75 -12.32
CA SER A 617 29.90 -8.70 -10.94
C SER A 617 30.12 -7.23 -10.50
N PHE A 618 30.38 -6.99 -9.21
CA PHE A 618 30.68 -5.63 -8.75
C PHE A 618 31.95 -5.05 -9.38
N GLU A 619 32.90 -5.91 -9.73
CA GLU A 619 34.11 -5.49 -10.44
C GLU A 619 33.78 -5.07 -11.87
N HIS A 620 32.89 -5.79 -12.56
CA HIS A 620 32.39 -5.37 -13.87
C HIS A 620 31.68 -4.02 -13.77
N ILE A 621 30.73 -3.86 -12.84
CA ILE A 621 29.98 -2.61 -12.65
C ILE A 621 30.92 -1.44 -12.34
N ALA A 622 31.93 -1.63 -11.50
CA ALA A 622 32.90 -0.59 -11.16
C ALA A 622 33.72 -0.10 -12.37
N ARG A 623 33.75 -0.88 -13.46
CA ARG A 623 34.42 -0.53 -14.70
C ARG A 623 33.48 -0.08 -15.82
N ASP A 624 32.17 -0.04 -15.61
CA ASP A 624 31.23 0.43 -16.65
C ASP A 624 31.48 1.89 -17.04
N ASP A 625 31.94 2.70 -16.09
CA ASP A 625 32.32 4.11 -16.29
C ASP A 625 33.81 4.30 -16.64
N LEU A 626 34.58 3.22 -16.81
CA LEU A 626 35.98 3.31 -17.21
C LEU A 626 36.08 3.64 -18.70
N TRP A 627 36.65 4.81 -18.96
CA TRP A 627 37.09 5.24 -20.28
C TRP A 627 38.58 4.91 -20.38
N LEU A 628 38.92 3.96 -21.25
CA LEU A 628 40.32 3.75 -21.63
C LEU A 628 40.68 4.89 -22.58
N ASP A 629 41.56 5.79 -22.15
CA ASP A 629 42.11 6.82 -23.03
C ASP A 629 42.79 6.12 -24.21
N ALA A 630 42.36 6.48 -25.43
CA ALA A 630 42.79 5.87 -26.69
C ALA A 630 44.21 6.25 -27.11
#